data_AF-A0A2S3U8B8-F1
#
_entry.id   AF-A0A2S3U8B8-F1
#
_cell.length_a   1.000
_cell.length_b   1.000
_cell.length_c   1.000
_cell.angle_alpha   90.00
_cell.angle_beta   90.00
_cell.angle_gamma   90.00
#
_symmetry.space_group_name_H-M   'P 1'
#
loop_
_entity.id
_entity.type
_entity.pdbx_description
1 polymer ?
#
loop_
_entity_poly.entity_id
_entity_poly.type
_entity_poly.pdbx_seq_one_letter_code
_entity_poly.pdbx_strand_id
1 'polypeptide(L)'
;MSIALKDAVKIVTDAVDAISRRFPIKWEDIANKPTIPTIDVTDFYTKEEIEKILNINNQLVSPDGTVWKPTIDNNGVVSWKKVIPNGQ
;
A
#
# COMPACT_ATOMS: atom_id res chain seq x y z
N MET A 1 -1.13 3.78 -0.34
CA MET A 1 -0.04 3.64 -1.34
C MET A 1 -0.27 2.35 -2.12
N SER A 2 -0.46 2.41 -3.45
CA SER A 2 -0.47 1.17 -4.24
C SER A 2 0.92 0.53 -4.14
N ILE A 3 0.99 -0.80 -4.14
CA ILE A 3 2.28 -1.50 -4.06
C ILE A 3 3.21 -1.06 -5.19
N ALA A 4 2.66 -0.79 -6.38
CA ALA A 4 3.41 -0.25 -7.50
C ALA A 4 4.12 1.09 -7.20
N LEU A 5 3.47 2.03 -6.50
CA LEU A 5 4.10 3.32 -6.16
C LEU A 5 5.18 3.16 -5.08
N LYS A 6 4.94 2.28 -4.09
CA LYS A 6 5.94 1.95 -3.06
C LYS A 6 7.20 1.36 -3.66
N ASP A 7 7.03 0.43 -4.59
CA ASP A 7 8.12 -0.27 -5.26
C ASP A 7 8.90 0.69 -6.16
N ALA A 8 8.22 1.59 -6.88
CA ALA A 8 8.87 2.61 -7.71
C ALA A 8 9.77 3.55 -6.89
N VAL A 9 9.27 4.06 -5.75
CA VAL A 9 10.05 4.95 -4.86
C VAL A 9 11.25 4.20 -4.27
N LYS A 10 11.06 2.94 -3.89
CA LYS A 10 12.14 2.09 -3.39
C LYS A 10 13.23 1.87 -4.43
N ILE A 11 12.87 1.57 -5.69
CA ILE A 11 13.84 1.38 -6.79
C ILE A 11 14.68 2.64 -7.01
N VAL A 12 14.04 3.82 -7.05
CA VAL A 12 14.76 5.09 -7.24
C VAL A 12 15.69 5.38 -6.06
N THR A 13 15.24 5.14 -4.83
CA THR A 13 16.05 5.36 -3.61
C THR A 13 17.24 4.42 -3.56
N ASP A 14 17.04 3.12 -3.81
CA ASP A 14 18.08 2.10 -3.80
C ASP A 14 19.13 2.38 -4.91
N ALA A 15 18.70 2.89 -6.08
CA ALA A 15 19.60 3.30 -7.16
C ALA A 15 20.46 4.52 -6.78
N VAL A 16 19.86 5.54 -6.16
CA VAL A 16 20.58 6.74 -5.68
C VAL A 16 21.62 6.36 -4.62
N ASP A 17 21.28 5.49 -3.67
CA ASP A 17 22.21 5.02 -2.64
C ASP A 17 23.37 4.21 -3.27
N ALA A 18 23.08 3.31 -4.21
CA ALA A 18 24.10 2.53 -4.91
C ALA A 18 25.08 3.40 -5.73
N ILE A 19 24.58 4.45 -6.39
CA ILE A 19 25.42 5.40 -7.13
C ILE A 19 26.30 6.21 -6.16
N SER A 20 25.71 6.71 -5.08
CA SER A 20 26.39 7.53 -4.07
C SER A 20 27.49 6.78 -3.31
N ARG A 21 27.41 5.44 -3.22
CA ARG A 21 28.46 4.59 -2.64
C ARG A 21 29.61 4.31 -3.61
N ARG A 22 29.33 4.26 -4.92
CA ARG A 22 30.33 3.95 -5.97
C ARG A 22 31.12 5.17 -6.41
N PHE A 23 30.50 6.33 -6.38
CA PHE A 23 31.14 7.60 -6.71
C PHE A 23 31.06 8.49 -5.47
N PRO A 24 32.15 9.14 -5.03
CA PRO A 24 32.16 10.03 -3.87
C PRO A 24 31.49 11.38 -4.20
N ILE A 25 30.38 11.34 -4.93
CA ILE A 25 29.55 12.47 -5.31
C ILE A 25 28.33 12.40 -4.43
N LYS A 26 28.10 13.42 -3.60
CA LYS A 26 26.88 13.45 -2.79
C LYS A 26 25.70 13.82 -3.67
N TRP A 27 24.52 13.28 -3.37
CA TRP A 27 23.29 13.60 -4.10
C TRP A 27 23.00 15.11 -4.12
N GLU A 28 23.39 15.81 -3.05
CA GLU A 28 23.28 17.26 -2.91
C GLU A 28 24.07 17.99 -4.01
N ASP A 29 25.20 17.43 -4.45
CA ASP A 29 26.16 18.04 -5.40
C ASP A 29 25.76 17.84 -6.87
N ILE A 30 24.72 17.04 -7.16
CA ILE A 30 24.24 16.78 -8.53
C ILE A 30 23.40 17.96 -9.04
N ALA A 31 23.88 18.64 -10.09
CA ALA A 31 23.12 19.62 -10.85
C ALA A 31 22.01 18.94 -11.68
N ASN A 32 20.85 19.60 -11.83
CA ASN A 32 19.68 19.09 -12.56
C ASN A 32 19.10 17.75 -12.06
N LYS A 33 19.27 17.42 -10.77
CA LYS A 33 18.67 16.20 -10.21
C LYS A 33 17.13 16.25 -10.28
N PRO A 34 16.47 15.11 -10.54
CA PRO A 34 15.01 15.04 -10.45
C PRO A 34 14.55 15.30 -9.02
N THR A 35 13.48 16.08 -8.85
CA THR A 35 12.80 16.20 -7.56
C THR A 35 12.19 14.85 -7.23
N ILE A 36 12.71 14.19 -6.20
CA ILE A 36 12.06 13.01 -5.63
C ILE A 36 10.89 13.56 -4.82
N PRO A 37 9.63 13.30 -5.21
CA PRO A 37 8.50 13.78 -4.43
C PRO A 37 8.58 13.18 -3.03
N THR A 38 8.65 14.04 -2.03
CA THR A 38 8.45 13.65 -0.64
C THR A 38 6.98 13.27 -0.54
N ILE A 39 6.69 11.97 -0.58
CA ILE A 39 5.32 11.49 -0.37
C ILE A 39 5.01 11.70 1.10
N ASP A 40 4.15 12.67 1.40
CA ASP A 40 3.59 12.78 2.73
C ASP A 40 2.70 11.56 2.97
N VAL A 41 3.21 10.62 3.75
CA VAL A 41 2.52 9.37 4.07
C VAL A 41 1.39 9.59 5.08
N THR A 42 1.26 10.78 5.66
CA THR A 42 0.26 11.08 6.70
C THR A 42 -1.15 11.24 6.14
N ASP A 43 -1.30 11.58 4.86
CA ASP A 43 -2.60 11.67 4.18
C ASP A 43 -3.15 10.29 3.71
N PHE A 44 -2.38 9.21 3.89
CA PHE A 44 -2.80 7.86 3.48
C PHE A 44 -3.13 6.99 4.68
N TYR A 45 -4.30 6.36 4.65
CA TYR A 45 -4.63 5.31 5.60
C TYR A 45 -3.60 4.16 5.51
N THR A 46 -3.10 3.76 6.66
CA THR A 46 -2.35 2.51 6.84
C THR A 46 -3.22 1.31 6.51
N LYS A 47 -2.60 0.17 6.21
CA LYS A 47 -3.33 -1.07 5.92
C LYS A 47 -4.28 -1.45 7.05
N GLU A 48 -3.86 -1.29 8.31
CA GLU A 48 -4.67 -1.57 9.49
C GLU A 48 -5.85 -0.61 9.62
N GLU A 49 -5.68 0.67 9.31
CA GLU A 49 -6.78 1.65 9.29
C GLU A 49 -7.80 1.33 8.20
N ILE A 50 -7.34 0.96 7.00
CA ILE A 50 -8.21 0.50 5.92
C ILE A 50 -8.96 -0.77 6.34
N GLU A 51 -8.27 -1.76 6.92
CA GLU A 51 -8.91 -3.00 7.37
C GLU A 51 -9.95 -2.74 8.46
N LYS A 52 -9.71 -1.81 9.40
CA LYS A 52 -10.71 -1.40 10.40
C LYS A 52 -11.94 -0.75 9.75
N ILE A 53 -11.74 0.25 8.90
CA ILE A 53 -12.84 0.95 8.21
C ILE A 53 -13.67 -0.04 7.37
N LEU A 54 -12.98 -0.94 6.66
CA LEU A 54 -13.60 -1.91 5.78
C LEU A 54 -14.42 -2.95 6.56
N ASN A 55 -13.88 -3.48 7.65
CA ASN A 55 -14.55 -4.50 8.46
C ASN A 55 -15.74 -3.94 9.28
N ILE A 56 -15.66 -2.68 9.75
CA ILE A 56 -16.71 -2.07 10.57
C ILE A 56 -17.94 -1.74 9.72
N ASN A 57 -17.75 -1.21 8.52
CA ASN A 57 -18.85 -0.57 7.77
C ASN A 57 -19.44 -1.45 6.65
N ASN A 58 -18.71 -2.45 6.15
CA ASN A 58 -19.03 -3.09 4.87
C ASN A 58 -19.21 -4.62 4.94
N GLN A 59 -19.44 -5.17 6.13
CA GLN A 59 -19.85 -6.57 6.27
C GLN A 59 -21.28 -6.74 5.74
N LEU A 60 -21.48 -7.74 4.90
CA LEU A 60 -22.79 -8.08 4.37
C LEU A 60 -23.29 -9.38 4.99
N VAL A 61 -24.59 -9.48 5.19
CA VAL A 61 -25.28 -10.70 5.62
C VAL A 61 -26.33 -11.02 4.57
N SER A 62 -26.24 -12.19 3.96
CA SER A 62 -27.26 -12.64 3.00
C SER A 62 -28.53 -13.12 3.73
N PRO A 63 -29.67 -13.25 3.04
CA PRO A 63 -30.94 -13.63 3.67
C PRO A 63 -30.91 -14.99 4.38
N ASP A 64 -30.00 -15.88 3.98
CA ASP A 64 -29.73 -17.18 4.60
C ASP A 64 -28.90 -17.08 5.91
N GLY A 65 -28.57 -15.87 6.35
CA GLY A 65 -27.72 -15.63 7.53
C GLY A 65 -26.22 -15.78 7.25
N THR A 66 -25.80 -16.09 6.02
CA THR A 66 -24.38 -16.19 5.68
C THR A 66 -23.72 -14.80 5.78
N VAL A 67 -22.62 -14.74 6.53
CA VAL A 67 -21.82 -13.52 6.68
C VAL A 67 -20.74 -13.44 5.59
N TRP A 68 -20.57 -12.26 5.01
CA TRP A 68 -19.59 -11.95 3.98
C TRP A 68 -18.67 -10.84 4.45
N LYS A 69 -17.36 -11.12 4.56
CA LYS A 69 -16.36 -10.14 4.95
C LYS A 69 -15.76 -9.46 3.72
N PRO A 70 -15.68 -8.12 3.70
CA PRO A 70 -15.01 -7.41 2.63
C PRO A 70 -13.49 -7.63 2.70
N THR A 71 -12.85 -7.70 1.54
CA THR A 71 -11.41 -7.79 1.35
C THR A 71 -11.01 -6.84 0.24
N ILE A 72 -9.87 -6.16 0.39
CA ILE A 72 -9.33 -5.23 -0.61
C ILE A 72 -8.01 -5.78 -1.15
N ASP A 73 -7.85 -5.80 -2.47
CA ASP A 73 -6.60 -6.21 -3.09
C ASP A 73 -5.60 -5.05 -3.20
N ASN A 74 -4.41 -5.37 -3.71
CA ASN A 74 -3.31 -4.42 -3.88
C ASN A 74 -3.59 -3.30 -4.90
N ASN A 75 -4.65 -3.46 -5.69
CA ASN A 75 -5.12 -2.51 -6.69
C ASN A 75 -6.29 -1.66 -6.17
N GLY A 76 -6.74 -1.90 -4.94
CA GLY A 76 -7.88 -1.20 -4.33
C GLY A 76 -9.24 -1.79 -4.69
N VAL A 77 -9.30 -2.97 -5.31
CA VAL A 77 -10.57 -3.63 -5.65
C VAL A 77 -11.13 -4.31 -4.41
N VAL A 78 -12.35 -3.92 -4.04
CA VAL A 78 -13.08 -4.51 -2.91
C VAL A 78 -13.89 -5.71 -3.40
N SER A 79 -13.73 -6.85 -2.73
CA SER A 79 -14.48 -8.08 -2.97
C SER A 79 -14.94 -8.69 -1.64
N TRP A 80 -16.09 -9.36 -1.64
CA TRP A 80 -16.62 -9.99 -0.44
C TRP A 80 -16.30 -11.49 -0.45
N LYS A 81 -15.73 -11.98 0.64
CA LYS A 81 -15.49 -13.40 0.86
C LYS A 81 -16.48 -13.94 1.88
N LYS A 82 -17.14 -15.03 1.50
CA LYS A 82 -18.00 -15.79 2.41
C LYS A 82 -17.18 -16.23 3.62
N VAL A 83 -17.66 -15.92 4.80
CA VAL A 83 -17.08 -16.43 6.05
C VAL A 83 -17.52 -17.88 6.16
N ILE A 84 -16.59 -18.80 5.90
CA ILE A 84 -16.79 -20.21 6.20
C ILE A 84 -16.39 -20.37 7.68
N PRO A 85 -17.33 -20.66 8.60
CA PRO A 85 -16.94 -21.05 9.95
C PRO A 85 -16.06 -22.28 9.82
N ASN A 86 -14.87 -22.26 10.45
CA ASN A 86 -13.88 -23.31 10.32
C ASN A 86 -14.50 -24.71 10.54
N GLY A 87 -14.68 -25.46 9.44
CA GLY A 87 -14.77 -26.92 9.41
C GLY A 87 -16.11 -27.53 9.82
N GLN A 88 -17.19 -27.25 9.10
CA GLN A 88 -18.31 -28.19 8.98
C GLN A 88 -18.67 -28.43 7.52
#